data_AF-A0A962RI31-F1
#
_entry.id   AF-A0A962RI31-F1
#
_cell.length_a   1.000
_cell.length_b   1.000
_cell.length_c   1.000
_cell.angle_alpha   90.00
_cell.angle_beta   90.00
_cell.angle_gamma   90.00
#
_symmetry.space_group_name_H-M   'P 1'
#
loop_
_entity.id
_entity.type
_entity.pdbx_description
1 polymer ?
#
loop_
_entity_poly.entity_id
_entity_poly.type
_entity_poly.pdbx_seq_one_letter_code
_entity_poly.pdbx_strand_id
1 'polypeptide(L)'
;MNQLTIRGFGDDLRREIEALAREQGISLNKAAVLLIRRGAGLDDERANSKVIGHSLDEFIGSWTGQEEAEFLGSIEAMEQIDDELWR
;
A
#
# COMPACT_ATOMS: atom_id res chain seq x y z
N MET A 1 -21.72 -17.85 4.20
CA MET A 1 -21.88 -17.80 2.73
C MET A 1 -23.17 -17.09 2.44
N ASN A 2 -23.08 -15.85 1.96
CA ASN A 2 -24.25 -15.09 1.51
C ASN A 2 -24.09 -14.92 0.00
N GLN A 3 -25.10 -15.33 -0.77
CA GLN A 3 -25.09 -15.23 -2.23
C GLN A 3 -26.00 -14.08 -2.65
N LEU A 4 -25.47 -13.15 -3.44
CA LEU A 4 -26.21 -12.04 -4.02
C LEU A 4 -26.04 -12.08 -5.54
N THR A 5 -27.15 -12.07 -6.27
CA THR A 5 -27.14 -11.95 -7.74
C THR A 5 -27.42 -10.51 -8.12
N ILE A 6 -26.43 -9.83 -8.72
CA ILE A 6 -26.57 -8.45 -9.19
C ILE A 6 -27.04 -8.48 -10.64
N ARG A 7 -28.19 -7.88 -10.92
CA ARG A 7 -28.77 -7.78 -12.27
C ARG A 7 -28.64 -6.35 -12.78
N GLY A 8 -28.53 -6.19 -14.09
CA GLY A 8 -28.58 -4.87 -14.74
C GLY A 8 -27.36 -3.98 -14.48
N PHE A 9 -26.21 -4.54 -14.10
CA PHE A 9 -24.97 -3.78 -14.15
C PHE A 9 -24.54 -3.65 -15.62
N GLY A 10 -24.24 -2.43 -16.05
CA GLY A 10 -23.89 -2.13 -17.44
C GLY A 10 -22.53 -2.71 -17.85
N ASP A 11 -22.26 -2.64 -19.15
CA ASP A 11 -20.98 -3.07 -19.73
C ASP A 11 -19.80 -2.27 -19.19
N ASP A 12 -20.04 -1.02 -18.76
CA ASP A 12 -19.08 -0.16 -18.09
C ASP A 12 -18.62 -0.79 -16.75
N LEU A 13 -19.56 -1.11 -15.86
CA LEU A 13 -19.24 -1.72 -14.57
C LEU A 13 -18.63 -3.12 -14.74
N ARG A 14 -19.05 -3.87 -15.77
CA ARG A 14 -18.43 -5.16 -16.13
C ARG A 14 -16.95 -5.00 -16.45
N ARG A 15 -16.60 -4.01 -17.29
CA ARG A 15 -15.21 -3.73 -17.68
C ARG A 15 -14.35 -3.30 -16.50
N GLU A 16 -14.89 -2.46 -15.62
CA GLU A 16 -14.19 -2.03 -14.41
C GLU A 16 -13.88 -3.20 -13.47
N ILE A 17 -14.84 -4.13 -13.28
CA ILE A 17 -14.62 -5.34 -12.48
C ILE A 17 -13.52 -6.21 -13.10
N GLU A 18 -13.55 -6.42 -14.43
CA GLU A 18 -12.54 -7.21 -15.14
C GLU A 18 -11.15 -6.55 -15.08
N ALA A 19 -11.08 -5.22 -15.23
CA ALA A 19 -9.85 -4.45 -15.14
C ALA A 19 -9.21 -4.59 -13.76
N LEU A 20 -9.99 -4.38 -12.69
CA LEU A 20 -9.52 -4.51 -11.30
C LEU A 20 -9.08 -5.94 -10.97
N ALA A 21 -9.84 -6.93 -11.43
CA ALA A 21 -9.50 -8.34 -11.24
C ALA A 21 -8.15 -8.69 -11.88
N ARG A 22 -7.90 -8.18 -13.09
CA ARG A 22 -6.63 -8.39 -13.81
C ARG A 22 -5.48 -7.64 -13.14
N GLU A 23 -5.68 -6.38 -12.78
CA GLU A 23 -4.66 -5.53 -12.14
C GLU A 23 -4.15 -6.14 -10.83
N GLN A 24 -5.07 -6.63 -9.99
CA GLN A 24 -4.72 -7.17 -8.67
C GLN A 24 -4.51 -8.69 -8.64
N GLY A 25 -4.69 -9.38 -9.77
CA GLY A 25 -4.59 -10.85 -9.83
C GLY A 25 -5.62 -11.58 -8.96
N ILE A 26 -6.85 -11.07 -8.88
CA ILE A 26 -7.93 -11.61 -8.04
C ILE A 26 -9.13 -12.09 -8.87
N SER A 27 -10.03 -12.86 -8.26
CA SER A 27 -11.26 -13.32 -8.94
C SER A 27 -12.25 -12.16 -9.18
N LEU A 28 -13.07 -12.29 -10.23
CA LEU A 28 -14.13 -11.31 -10.54
C LEU A 28 -15.08 -11.06 -9.36
N ASN A 29 -15.42 -12.11 -8.62
CA ASN A 29 -16.28 -11.97 -7.43
C ASN A 29 -15.57 -11.17 -6.32
N LYS A 30 -14.27 -11.40 -6.12
CA LYS A 30 -13.50 -10.62 -5.13
C LYS A 30 -13.39 -9.15 -5.54
N ALA A 31 -13.13 -8.88 -6.82
CA ALA A 31 -13.10 -7.52 -7.37
C ALA A 31 -14.47 -6.82 -7.24
N ALA A 32 -15.56 -7.50 -7.56
CA ALA A 32 -16.92 -6.97 -7.39
C ALA A 32 -17.24 -6.64 -5.92
N VAL A 33 -16.88 -7.53 -4.99
CA VAL A 33 -17.07 -7.28 -3.55
C VAL A 33 -16.25 -6.07 -3.09
N LEU A 34 -15.01 -5.91 -3.54
CA LEU A 34 -14.18 -4.73 -3.19
C LEU A 34 -14.84 -3.42 -3.68
N LEU A 35 -15.30 -3.37 -4.93
CA LEU A 35 -15.98 -2.19 -5.47
C LEU A 35 -17.27 -1.86 -4.71
N ILE A 36 -18.06 -2.88 -4.33
CA ILE A 36 -19.27 -2.70 -3.52
C ILE A 36 -18.92 -2.18 -2.13
N ARG A 37 -17.90 -2.74 -1.47
CA ARG A 37 -17.43 -2.25 -0.16
C ARG A 37 -16.96 -0.80 -0.25
N ARG A 38 -16.18 -0.45 -1.27
CA ARG A 38 -15.76 0.93 -1.55
C ARG A 38 -16.93 1.89 -1.70
N GLY A 39 -17.90 1.55 -2.54
CA GLY A 39 -19.10 2.35 -2.76
C GLY A 39 -19.99 2.48 -1.52
N ALA A 40 -20.01 1.45 -0.67
CA ALA A 40 -20.71 1.46 0.61
C ALA A 40 -19.91 2.17 1.74
N GLY A 41 -18.68 2.62 1.48
CA GLY A 41 -17.79 3.20 2.49
C GLY A 41 -17.28 2.20 3.53
N LEU A 42 -17.28 0.91 3.20
CA LEU A 42 -16.87 -0.22 4.06
C LEU A 42 -15.43 -0.70 3.79
N ASP A 43 -14.67 0.05 3.01
CA ASP A 43 -13.23 -0.16 2.88
C ASP A 43 -12.56 0.37 4.17
N ASP A 44 -12.04 -0.57 4.95
CA ASP A 44 -11.38 -0.36 6.25
C ASP A 44 -10.07 0.45 6.17
N GLU A 45 -9.66 0.91 4.99
CA GLU A 45 -8.62 1.93 4.91
C GLU A 45 -9.01 3.20 5.68
N ARG A 46 -10.30 3.50 5.85
CA ARG A 46 -10.72 4.55 6.79
C ARG A 46 -10.53 4.19 8.26
N ALA A 47 -10.60 2.91 8.63
CA ALA A 47 -10.34 2.47 10.00
C ALA A 47 -8.84 2.63 10.36
N ASN A 48 -7.94 2.38 9.42
CA ASN A 48 -6.50 2.65 9.57
C ASN A 48 -6.08 4.09 9.23
N SER A 49 -6.91 4.87 8.52
CA SER A 49 -6.60 6.29 8.19
C SER A 49 -6.49 7.22 9.40
N LYS A 50 -6.87 6.76 10.60
CA LYS A 50 -6.70 7.51 11.84
C LYS A 50 -5.27 7.43 12.41
N VAL A 51 -4.43 6.54 11.87
CA VAL A 51 -3.03 6.42 12.29
C VAL A 51 -2.17 7.27 11.36
N ILE A 52 -1.70 8.41 11.86
CA ILE A 52 -0.74 9.26 11.16
C ILE A 52 0.51 8.41 10.86
N GLY A 53 0.96 8.37 9.61
CA GLY A 53 2.21 7.72 9.19
C GLY A 53 2.07 6.38 8.46
N HIS A 54 0.88 5.77 8.45
CA HIS A 54 0.67 4.40 7.94
C HIS A 54 0.86 4.24 6.42
N SER A 55 0.88 5.35 5.66
CA SER A 55 1.08 5.38 4.22
C SER A 55 2.46 4.92 3.77
N LEU A 56 3.42 4.82 4.69
CA LEU A 56 4.78 4.41 4.38
C LEU A 56 5.12 3.00 4.87
N ASP A 57 4.18 2.30 5.51
CA ASP A 57 4.44 1.03 6.18
C ASP A 57 4.94 -0.06 5.22
N GLU A 58 4.50 -0.05 3.97
CA GLU A 58 4.99 -0.98 2.95
C GLU A 58 6.47 -0.77 2.56
N PHE A 59 7.01 0.43 2.85
CA PHE A 59 8.41 0.78 2.62
C PHE A 59 9.27 0.60 3.87
N ILE A 60 8.68 0.23 5.01
CA ILE A 60 9.43 -0.03 6.24
C ILE A 60 10.05 -1.43 6.14
N GLY A 61 11.32 -1.47 5.77
CA GLY A 61 12.18 -2.66 5.89
C GLY A 61 13.03 -2.61 7.15
N SER A 62 13.42 -3.77 7.67
CA SER A 62 14.47 -3.90 8.68
C SER A 62 15.80 -4.24 8.02
N TRP A 63 16.91 -3.73 8.55
CA TRP A 63 18.24 -4.19 8.15
C TRP A 63 18.69 -5.35 9.03
N THR A 64 19.39 -6.29 8.40
CA THR A 64 20.27 -7.21 9.11
C THR A 64 21.47 -6.43 9.67
N GLY A 65 22.11 -6.97 10.72
CA GLY A 65 23.29 -6.31 11.30
C GLY A 65 24.46 -6.18 10.32
N GLN A 66 24.52 -7.00 9.26
CA GLN A 66 25.51 -6.86 8.20
C GLN A 66 25.19 -5.68 7.28
N GLU A 67 23.94 -5.54 6.85
CA GLU A 67 23.49 -4.42 6.00
C GLU A 67 23.68 -3.07 6.71
N GLU A 68 23.40 -3.03 8.01
CA GLU A 68 23.68 -1.87 8.87
C GLU A 68 25.18 -1.53 8.89
N ALA A 69 26.04 -2.51 9.15
CA ALA A 69 27.48 -2.29 9.24
C ALA A 69 28.08 -1.81 7.90
N GLU A 70 27.65 -2.39 6.77
CA GLU A 70 28.09 -1.96 5.44
C GLU A 70 27.64 -0.52 5.13
N PHE A 71 26.38 -0.19 5.45
CA PHE A 71 25.87 1.15 5.22
C PHE A 71 26.58 2.19 6.08
N LEU A 72 26.72 1.97 7.38
CA LEU A 72 27.41 2.90 8.29
C LEU A 72 28.86 3.13 7.87
N GLY A 73 29.57 2.07 7.49
CA GLY A 73 30.93 2.20 6.94
C GLY A 73 30.97 3.05 5.66
N SER A 74 29.93 2.99 4.81
CA SER A 74 29.88 3.77 3.57
C SER A 74 29.68 5.28 3.78
N ILE A 75 29.11 5.68 4.92
CA ILE A 75 28.80 7.09 5.23
C ILE A 75 29.72 7.71 6.29
N GLU A 76 30.66 6.94 6.86
CA GLU A 76 31.57 7.41 7.92
C GLU A 76 32.27 8.74 7.59
N ALA A 77 32.69 8.91 6.33
CA ALA A 77 33.34 10.14 5.88
C ALA A 77 32.42 11.37 5.88
N MET A 78 31.10 11.18 5.83
CA MET A 78 30.10 12.26 5.86
C MET A 78 29.76 12.72 7.29
N GLU A 79 30.13 11.94 8.31
CA GLU A 79 29.92 12.30 9.71
C GLU A 79 31.05 13.15 10.30
N GLN A 80 32.10 13.40 9.52
CA GLN A 80 33.18 14.29 9.94
C GLN A 80 32.66 15.72 10.03
N ILE A 81 32.80 16.26 11.23
CA ILE A 81 32.49 17.64 11.54
C ILE A 81 33.63 18.51 11.02
N ASP A 82 33.30 19.44 10.13
CA ASP A 82 34.23 20.50 9.73
C ASP A 82 34.09 21.69 10.69
N ASP A 83 35.08 21.84 11.56
CA ASP A 83 35.15 22.92 12.54
C ASP A 83 35.20 24.33 11.91
N GLU A 84 35.64 24.46 10.65
CA GLU A 84 35.64 25.74 9.94
C GLU A 84 34.24 26.13 9.45
N LEU A 85 33.38 25.15 9.19
CA LEU A 85 31.97 25.35 8.83
C LEU A 85 31.06 25.62 10.04
N TRP A 86 31.52 25.33 11.27
CA TRP A 86 30.73 25.47 12.50
C TRP A 86 31.10 26.65 13.41
N ARG A 87 32.04 27.50 13.01
CA ARG A 87 32.30 28.80 13.65
C ARG A 87 31.55 29.93 12.96
#